data_AF-A0A1A8FXN1-F1
#
_entry.id   AF-A0A1A8FXN1-F1
#
_cell.length_a   1.000
_cell.length_b   1.000
_cell.length_c   1.000
_cell.angle_alpha   90.00
_cell.angle_beta   90.00
_cell.angle_gamma   90.00
#
_symmetry.space_group_name_H-M   'P 1'
#
loop_
_entity.id
_entity.type
_entity.pdbx_description
1 polymer ?
#
loop_
_entity_poly.entity_id
_entity_poly.type
_entity_poly.pdbx_seq_one_letter_code
_entity_poly.pdbx_strand_id
1 'polypeptide(L)'
;EHCPVEQQRQMARIFKDVFGDKLLTEPVEHMAELLPSPTQLKGKIILKHKKLNVEGGAGTVKDFRRGEKQGDLEIWDPVDQRWNKHYCVISDDKLYYAEEYEEEDEDIRKYQDLHCSEPWFHGQMHEGRIMAERLIQDYCAETGGQDGTFLVRQSDTFVTDFTLSFWRGGRVQHCRIRSGTEEGQN
;
A
#
# COMPACT_ATOMS: atom_id res chain seq x y z
N GLU A 1 0.02 -3.25 23.55
CA GLU A 1 1.30 -3.20 24.29
C GLU A 1 2.00 -4.54 24.10
N HIS A 2 2.96 -4.60 23.18
CA HIS A 2 3.60 -5.86 22.76
C HIS A 2 5.01 -6.05 23.33
N CYS A 3 5.40 -5.21 24.28
CA CYS A 3 6.75 -5.17 24.85
C CYS A 3 6.72 -5.81 26.25
N PRO A 4 7.51 -6.87 26.53
CA PRO A 4 7.62 -7.48 27.86
C PRO A 4 8.06 -6.47 28.93
N VAL A 5 7.69 -6.71 30.20
CA VAL A 5 7.99 -5.80 31.32
C VAL A 5 9.47 -5.47 31.45
N GLU A 6 10.36 -6.43 31.19
CA GLU A 6 11.81 -6.20 31.21
C GLU A 6 12.26 -5.19 30.15
N GLN A 7 11.72 -5.31 28.94
CA GLN A 7 11.98 -4.35 27.87
C GLN A 7 11.34 -3.00 28.15
N GLN A 8 10.13 -2.95 28.75
CA GLN A 8 9.53 -1.69 29.20
C GLN A 8 10.41 -0.97 30.24
N ARG A 9 11.03 -1.70 31.18
CA ARG A 9 12.00 -1.15 32.13
C ARG A 9 13.23 -0.60 31.43
N GLN A 10 13.73 -1.31 30.41
CA GLN A 10 14.85 -0.84 29.61
C GLN A 10 14.49 0.44 28.83
N MET A 11 13.32 0.49 28.20
CA MET A 11 12.83 1.70 27.53
C MET A 11 12.72 2.87 28.50
N ALA A 12 12.19 2.66 29.71
CA ALA A 12 12.09 3.71 30.72
C ALA A 12 13.47 4.27 31.14
N ARG A 13 14.51 3.42 31.22
CA ARG A 13 15.89 3.87 31.46
C ARG A 13 16.41 4.69 30.29
N ILE A 14 16.27 4.17 29.07
CA ILE A 14 16.71 4.85 27.85
C ILE A 14 16.04 6.22 27.71
N PHE A 15 14.73 6.33 27.95
CA PHE A 15 14.04 7.61 27.88
C PHE A 15 14.59 8.63 28.88
N LYS A 16 14.89 8.20 30.11
CA LYS A 16 15.52 9.08 31.11
C LYS A 16 16.91 9.52 30.69
N ASP A 17 17.73 8.60 30.20
CA ASP A 17 19.12 8.87 29.82
C ASP A 17 19.21 9.76 28.57
N VAL A 18 18.37 9.51 27.56
CA VAL A 18 18.40 10.22 26.28
C VAL A 18 17.70 11.57 26.35
N PHE A 19 16.51 11.63 26.95
CA PHE A 19 15.72 12.86 26.97
C PHE A 19 16.02 13.75 28.18
N GLY A 20 16.65 13.21 29.23
CA GLY A 20 17.14 13.97 30.37
C GLY A 20 16.10 14.94 30.93
N ASP A 21 16.47 16.23 30.98
CA ASP A 21 15.67 17.33 31.49
C ASP A 21 14.46 17.68 30.61
N LYS A 22 14.46 17.26 29.34
CA LYS A 22 13.31 17.43 28.43
C LYS A 22 12.20 16.45 28.77
N LEU A 23 12.50 15.32 29.41
CA LEU A 23 11.46 14.37 29.81
C LEU A 23 10.67 14.91 31.00
N LEU A 24 9.34 14.97 30.88
CA LEU A 24 8.47 15.32 32.00
C LEU A 24 8.29 14.10 32.91
N THR A 25 9.03 14.05 34.01
CA THR A 25 8.96 12.96 35.00
C THR A 25 8.14 13.30 36.24
N GLU A 26 7.86 14.57 36.46
CA GLU A 26 7.12 15.09 37.62
C GLU A 26 5.99 16.01 37.17
N PRO A 27 4.90 16.14 37.95
CA PRO A 27 3.86 17.13 37.68
C PRO A 27 4.44 18.54 37.62
N VAL A 28 3.96 19.36 36.68
CA VAL A 28 4.35 20.78 36.58
C VAL A 28 3.94 21.55 37.84
N GLU A 29 2.80 21.18 38.43
CA GLU A 29 2.29 21.72 39.69
C GLU A 29 1.55 20.62 40.45
N HIS A 30 1.83 20.48 41.75
CA HIS A 30 1.42 19.32 42.54
C HIS A 30 -0.06 19.34 42.95
N MET A 31 -0.65 20.53 43.08
CA MET A 31 -2.03 20.76 43.52
C MET A 31 -2.90 21.37 42.42
N ALA A 32 -2.48 21.26 41.17
CA ALA A 32 -3.23 21.80 40.05
C ALA A 32 -4.51 20.99 39.80
N GLU A 33 -5.65 21.67 39.80
CA GLU A 33 -6.93 21.09 39.42
C GLU A 33 -7.11 21.01 37.89
N LEU A 34 -6.23 21.70 37.14
CA LEU A 34 -6.27 21.81 35.69
C LEU A 34 -4.96 21.31 35.08
N LEU A 35 -5.06 20.85 33.82
CA LEU A 35 -3.89 20.47 33.04
C LEU A 35 -3.00 21.69 32.74
N PRO A 36 -1.67 21.52 32.65
CA PRO A 36 -0.76 22.61 32.33
C PRO A 36 -1.00 23.15 30.91
N SER A 37 -0.81 24.45 30.75
CA SER A 37 -0.90 25.11 29.43
C SER A 37 0.23 24.68 28.49
N PRO A 38 0.06 24.82 27.16
CA PRO A 38 1.12 24.52 26.20
C PRO A 38 2.44 25.26 26.48
N THR A 39 2.36 26.50 26.95
CA THR A 39 3.53 27.31 27.30
C THR A 39 4.29 26.73 28.50
N GLN A 40 3.57 26.24 29.51
CA GLN A 40 4.18 25.58 30.68
C GLN A 40 4.89 24.27 30.33
N LEU A 41 4.50 23.62 29.22
CA LEU A 41 5.10 22.39 28.71
C LEU A 41 6.13 22.63 27.60
N LYS A 42 6.48 23.89 27.30
CA LYS A 42 7.39 24.21 26.19
C LYS A 42 8.73 23.50 26.35
N GLY A 43 9.11 22.71 25.34
CA GLY A 43 10.36 21.95 25.33
C GLY A 43 10.34 20.66 26.17
N LYS A 44 9.18 20.25 26.70
CA LYS A 44 9.01 18.99 27.43
C LYS A 44 8.44 17.88 26.54
N ILE A 45 8.87 16.66 26.80
CA ILE A 45 8.42 15.41 26.18
C ILE A 45 7.55 14.68 27.21
N ILE A 46 6.33 14.33 26.81
CA ILE A 46 5.35 13.62 27.65
C ILE A 46 5.22 12.18 27.14
N LEU A 47 5.32 11.21 28.04
CA LEU A 47 5.09 9.81 27.72
C LEU A 47 3.63 9.44 27.99
N LYS A 48 2.88 9.15 26.93
CA LYS A 48 1.52 8.60 27.03
C LYS A 48 1.60 7.07 27.08
N HIS A 49 1.38 6.48 28.25
CA HIS A 49 1.37 5.03 28.43
C HIS A 49 0.30 4.59 29.44
N LYS A 50 -0.10 3.31 29.40
CA LYS A 50 -1.09 2.78 30.35
C LYS A 50 -0.47 2.78 31.75
N LYS A 51 -1.05 3.54 32.68
CA LYS A 51 -0.60 3.57 34.07
C LYS A 51 -1.07 2.30 34.79
N LEU A 52 -0.18 1.68 35.55
CA LEU A 52 -0.54 0.57 36.43
C LEU A 52 -1.41 1.12 37.58
N ASN A 53 -2.55 0.49 37.83
CA ASN A 53 -3.40 0.85 38.97
C ASN A 53 -2.75 0.30 40.25
N VAL A 54 -2.39 1.19 41.19
CA VAL A 54 -1.68 0.80 42.42
C VAL A 54 -2.65 0.32 43.52
N GLU A 55 -3.95 0.56 43.36
CA GLU A 55 -4.98 0.05 44.26
C GLU A 55 -5.65 -1.20 43.66
N GLY A 56 -5.60 -2.28 44.44
CA GLY A 56 -6.00 -3.63 44.05
C GLY A 56 -7.37 -3.69 43.38
N GLY A 57 -7.35 -4.05 42.10
CA GLY A 57 -8.54 -4.28 41.32
C GLY A 57 -8.11 -4.57 39.90
N ALA A 58 -7.92 -5.86 39.59
CA ALA A 58 -7.79 -6.34 38.23
C ALA A 58 -9.12 -6.10 37.50
N GLY A 59 -9.40 -4.84 37.15
CA GLY A 59 -10.41 -4.49 36.18
C GLY A 59 -9.89 -4.95 34.83
N THR A 60 -10.23 -6.18 34.46
CA THR A 60 -10.14 -6.68 33.10
C THR A 60 -11.01 -5.81 32.21
N VAL A 61 -10.48 -4.68 31.76
CA VAL A 61 -10.92 -4.09 30.51
C VAL A 61 -10.66 -5.16 29.47
N LYS A 62 -11.70 -5.94 29.11
CA LYS A 62 -11.64 -6.91 28.01
C LYS A 62 -11.27 -6.11 26.78
N ASP A 63 -10.00 -6.20 26.40
CA ASP A 63 -9.48 -5.61 25.18
C ASP A 63 -9.99 -6.47 24.04
N PHE A 64 -11.10 -6.08 23.40
CA PHE A 64 -11.64 -6.78 22.22
C PHE A 64 -10.63 -6.84 21.06
N ARG A 65 -9.51 -6.12 21.14
CA ARG A 65 -8.37 -6.21 20.22
C ARG A 65 -7.53 -7.49 20.39
N ARG A 66 -7.84 -8.33 21.38
CA ARG A 66 -7.29 -9.70 21.50
C ARG A 66 -8.45 -10.69 21.43
N GLY A 67 -9.01 -10.86 20.23
CA GLY A 67 -9.82 -12.03 19.94
C GLY A 67 -8.99 -13.31 20.13
N GLU A 68 -9.66 -14.44 20.34
CA GLU A 68 -9.03 -15.77 20.40
C GLU A 68 -8.28 -16.07 19.10
N LYS A 69 -8.83 -15.59 17.98
CA LYS A 69 -8.24 -15.63 16.64
C LYS A 69 -8.61 -14.35 15.90
N GLN A 70 -7.70 -13.86 15.08
CA GLN A 70 -7.92 -12.71 14.23
C GLN A 70 -7.13 -12.86 12.92
N GLY A 71 -7.60 -12.22 11.86
CA GLY A 71 -6.93 -12.21 10.57
C GLY A 71 -7.89 -11.96 9.41
N ASP A 72 -7.33 -11.94 8.21
CA ASP A 72 -8.09 -11.72 6.98
C ASP A 72 -8.81 -13.01 6.59
N LEU A 73 -10.10 -12.91 6.28
CA LEU A 73 -10.91 -14.00 5.73
C LEU A 73 -11.64 -13.52 4.48
N GLU A 74 -11.83 -14.42 3.53
CA GLU A 74 -12.69 -14.21 2.37
C GLU A 74 -14.12 -14.64 2.70
N ILE A 75 -15.08 -13.74 2.53
CA ILE A 75 -16.51 -13.96 2.75
C ILE A 75 -17.24 -13.75 1.42
N TRP A 76 -18.06 -14.72 1.01
CA TRP A 76 -18.81 -14.65 -0.24
C TRP A 76 -19.98 -13.65 -0.14
N ASP A 77 -20.04 -12.70 -1.05
CA ASP A 77 -21.18 -11.81 -1.25
C ASP A 77 -22.14 -12.38 -2.30
N PRO A 78 -23.38 -12.75 -1.93
CA PRO A 78 -24.36 -13.30 -2.86
C PRO A 78 -25.00 -12.26 -3.79
N VAL A 79 -24.91 -10.96 -3.48
CA VAL A 79 -25.42 -9.86 -4.31
C VAL A 79 -24.43 -9.61 -5.45
N ASP A 80 -23.17 -9.38 -5.11
CA ASP A 80 -22.11 -9.06 -6.07
C ASP A 80 -21.45 -10.30 -6.70
N GLN A 81 -21.79 -11.49 -6.20
CA GLN A 81 -21.24 -12.78 -6.65
C GLN A 81 -19.70 -12.81 -6.64
N ARG A 82 -19.10 -12.29 -5.57
CA ARG A 82 -17.63 -12.22 -5.40
C ARG A 82 -17.22 -12.54 -3.96
N TRP A 83 -15.96 -12.95 -3.80
CA TRP A 83 -15.34 -13.13 -2.48
C TRP A 83 -14.74 -11.80 -2.02
N ASN A 84 -15.11 -11.36 -0.83
CA ASN A 84 -14.66 -10.10 -0.23
C ASN A 84 -13.74 -10.38 0.95
N LYS A 85 -12.63 -9.66 1.02
CA LYS A 85 -11.66 -9.80 2.10
C LYS A 85 -12.10 -8.93 3.29
N HIS A 86 -12.29 -9.55 4.45
CA HIS A 86 -12.64 -8.86 5.68
C HIS A 86 -11.63 -9.16 6.78
N TYR A 87 -11.26 -8.13 7.54
CA TYR A 87 -10.55 -8.35 8.80
C TYR A 87 -11.53 -8.85 9.86
N CYS A 88 -11.28 -10.07 10.32
CA CYS A 88 -12.15 -10.83 11.20
C CYS A 88 -11.53 -11.03 12.57
N VAL A 89 -12.37 -10.99 13.62
CA VAL A 89 -11.99 -11.22 15.01
C VAL A 89 -13.00 -12.17 15.66
N ILE A 90 -12.52 -13.28 16.21
CA ILE A 90 -13.34 -14.21 16.99
C ILE A 90 -13.18 -13.87 18.47
N SER A 91 -14.27 -13.56 19.16
CA SER A 91 -14.29 -13.31 20.60
C SER A 91 -15.61 -13.76 21.20
N ASP A 92 -15.57 -14.42 22.36
CA ASP A 92 -16.76 -14.89 23.08
C ASP A 92 -17.72 -15.71 22.18
N ASP A 93 -17.16 -16.67 21.42
CA ASP A 93 -17.88 -17.56 20.48
C ASP A 93 -18.67 -16.81 19.39
N LYS A 94 -18.25 -15.59 19.07
CA LYS A 94 -18.82 -14.75 18.00
C LYS A 94 -17.74 -14.29 17.04
N LEU A 95 -18.09 -14.30 15.75
CA LEU A 95 -17.28 -13.72 14.68
C LEU A 95 -17.71 -12.27 14.46
N TYR A 96 -16.75 -11.35 14.57
CA TYR A 96 -16.90 -9.94 14.23
C TYR A 96 -16.07 -9.67 12.97
N TYR A 97 -16.61 -8.94 12.02
CA TYR A 97 -15.89 -8.51 10.81
C TYR A 97 -16.24 -7.05 10.51
N ALA A 98 -15.26 -6.28 10.02
CA ALA A 98 -15.49 -4.90 9.59
C ALA A 98 -16.11 -4.88 8.19
N GLU A 99 -16.91 -3.85 7.87
CA GLU A 99 -17.34 -3.57 6.50
C GLU A 99 -16.12 -3.35 5.59
N GLU A 100 -16.27 -3.63 4.30
CA GLU A 100 -15.20 -3.43 3.31
C GLU A 100 -14.63 -2.02 3.47
N TYR A 101 -13.35 -1.93 3.79
CA TYR A 101 -12.58 -0.79 3.33
C TYR A 101 -12.34 -1.06 1.86
N GLU A 102 -12.68 -0.10 0.99
CA GLU A 102 -12.07 -0.03 -0.33
C GLU A 102 -10.56 0.10 -0.07
N GLU A 103 -9.85 -1.03 0.04
CA GLU A 103 -8.42 -1.04 -0.17
C GLU A 103 -8.25 -0.49 -1.59
N GLU A 104 -7.90 0.80 -1.69
CA GLU A 104 -7.13 1.32 -2.82
C GLU A 104 -5.77 0.59 -2.83
N ASP A 105 -5.79 -0.74 -2.90
CA ASP A 105 -4.70 -1.47 -3.48
C ASP A 105 -4.62 -0.90 -4.90
N GLU A 106 -3.58 -0.11 -5.14
CA GLU A 106 -3.11 0.23 -6.48
C GLU A 106 -2.74 -1.07 -7.18
N ASP A 107 -3.75 -1.85 -7.60
CA ASP A 107 -3.54 -3.09 -8.33
C ASP A 107 -2.83 -2.69 -9.62
N ILE A 108 -1.57 -3.09 -9.77
CA ILE A 108 -0.79 -2.86 -11.00
C ILE A 108 -1.57 -3.39 -12.21
N ARG A 109 -2.42 -4.42 -12.03
CA ARG A 109 -3.34 -4.89 -13.06
C ARG A 109 -4.34 -3.83 -13.49
N LYS A 110 -4.80 -2.94 -12.60
CA LYS A 110 -5.65 -1.79 -12.94
C LYS A 110 -4.96 -0.88 -13.96
N TYR A 111 -3.67 -0.57 -13.77
CA TYR A 111 -2.89 0.24 -14.73
C TYR A 111 -2.55 -0.51 -16.01
N GLN A 112 -2.37 -1.82 -15.95
CA GLN A 112 -2.16 -2.64 -17.14
C GLN A 112 -3.44 -2.76 -17.98
N ASP A 113 -4.61 -2.77 -17.33
CA ASP A 113 -5.93 -2.80 -17.98
C ASP A 113 -6.33 -1.45 -18.58
N LEU A 114 -5.82 -0.34 -18.06
CA LEU A 114 -6.01 1.01 -18.63
C LEU A 114 -5.59 1.10 -20.10
N HIS A 115 -4.62 0.28 -20.52
CA HIS A 115 -4.15 0.26 -21.90
C HIS A 115 -4.78 -0.86 -22.73
N CYS A 116 -5.38 -1.88 -22.13
CA CYS A 116 -6.03 -2.98 -22.85
C CYS A 116 -7.24 -2.53 -23.69
N SER A 117 -7.90 -1.44 -23.29
CA SER A 117 -9.02 -0.85 -24.05
C SER A 117 -8.57 0.12 -25.15
N GLU A 118 -7.29 0.47 -25.21
CA GLU A 118 -6.79 1.47 -26.13
C GLU A 118 -6.56 0.89 -27.54
N PRO A 119 -7.00 1.58 -28.61
CA PRO A 119 -6.95 1.04 -29.98
C PRO A 119 -5.51 0.87 -30.50
N TRP A 120 -4.53 1.54 -29.88
CA TRP A 120 -3.12 1.44 -30.21
C TRP A 120 -2.39 0.33 -29.46
N PHE A 121 -3.05 -0.37 -28.52
CA PHE A 121 -2.46 -1.45 -27.75
C PHE A 121 -2.91 -2.81 -28.29
N HIS A 122 -1.95 -3.61 -28.76
CA HIS A 122 -2.21 -4.89 -29.41
C HIS A 122 -1.80 -6.10 -28.56
N GLY A 123 -1.36 -5.87 -27.31
CA GLY A 123 -0.99 -6.93 -26.38
C GLY A 123 0.04 -7.92 -26.95
N GLN A 124 -0.18 -9.22 -26.72
CA GLN A 124 0.62 -10.29 -27.31
C GLN A 124 0.20 -10.53 -28.76
N MET A 125 1.13 -10.42 -29.69
CA MET A 125 0.87 -10.60 -31.12
C MET A 125 1.48 -11.91 -31.63
N HIS A 126 0.72 -12.66 -32.44
CA HIS A 126 1.25 -13.81 -33.18
C HIS A 126 2.31 -13.30 -34.18
N GLU A 127 3.48 -13.94 -34.26
CA GLU A 127 4.62 -13.46 -35.06
C GLU A 127 5.16 -12.07 -34.68
N GLY A 128 4.74 -11.52 -33.52
CA GLY A 128 5.37 -10.37 -32.86
C GLY A 128 5.70 -9.21 -33.78
N ARG A 129 7.01 -8.97 -33.94
CA ARG A 129 7.57 -7.94 -34.84
C ARG A 129 7.02 -8.00 -36.27
N ILE A 130 6.94 -9.18 -36.87
CA ILE A 130 6.57 -9.33 -38.28
C ILE A 130 5.12 -8.88 -38.50
N MET A 131 4.21 -9.30 -37.62
CA MET A 131 2.81 -8.87 -37.68
C MET A 131 2.67 -7.36 -37.42
N ALA A 132 3.45 -6.80 -36.50
CA ALA A 132 3.45 -5.36 -36.25
C ALA A 132 3.91 -4.55 -37.47
N GLU A 133 4.97 -5.00 -38.15
CA GLU A 133 5.46 -4.36 -39.38
C GLU A 133 4.39 -4.40 -40.48
N ARG A 134 3.73 -5.55 -40.66
CA ARG A 134 2.65 -5.74 -41.63
C ARG A 134 1.46 -4.82 -41.37
N LEU A 135 0.93 -4.79 -40.14
CA LEU A 135 -0.25 -3.97 -39.81
C LEU A 135 0.01 -2.48 -40.05
N ILE A 136 1.18 -1.97 -39.65
CA ILE A 136 1.52 -0.57 -39.86
C ILE A 136 1.69 -0.27 -41.35
N GLN A 137 2.32 -1.17 -42.11
CA GLN A 137 2.49 -1.02 -43.57
C GLN A 137 1.16 -1.00 -44.30
N ASP A 138 0.27 -1.96 -44.02
CA ASP A 138 -1.05 -2.07 -44.64
C ASP A 138 -1.86 -0.80 -44.34
N TYR A 139 -1.91 -0.38 -43.07
CA TYR A 139 -2.61 0.84 -42.67
C TYR A 139 -2.03 2.11 -43.32
N CYS A 140 -0.70 2.24 -43.37
CA CYS A 140 -0.05 3.38 -43.99
C CYS A 140 -0.25 3.41 -45.52
N ALA A 141 -0.31 2.25 -46.17
CA ALA A 141 -0.60 2.16 -47.60
C ALA A 141 -2.02 2.63 -47.92
N GLU A 142 -2.99 2.34 -47.05
CA GLU A 142 -4.39 2.75 -47.21
C GLU A 142 -4.63 4.23 -46.85
N THR A 143 -3.95 4.74 -45.82
CA THR A 143 -4.20 6.08 -45.25
C THR A 143 -3.23 7.17 -45.71
N GLY A 144 -2.23 6.82 -46.54
CA GLY A 144 -1.23 7.78 -47.03
C GLY A 144 -0.01 7.96 -46.11
N GLY A 145 0.15 7.09 -45.10
CA GLY A 145 1.41 6.88 -44.39
C GLY A 145 1.94 8.07 -43.61
N GLN A 146 1.16 8.55 -42.63
CA GLN A 146 1.60 9.63 -41.73
C GLN A 146 2.71 9.16 -40.79
N ASP A 147 3.81 9.91 -40.73
CA ASP A 147 4.87 9.71 -39.73
C ASP A 147 4.30 9.82 -38.32
N GLY A 148 4.62 8.83 -37.49
CA GLY A 148 4.10 8.71 -36.13
C GLY A 148 2.95 7.72 -35.95
N THR A 149 2.35 7.17 -37.02
CA THR A 149 1.41 6.03 -36.91
C THR A 149 2.06 4.89 -36.13
N PHE A 150 1.41 4.37 -35.09
CA PHE A 150 2.06 3.45 -34.15
C PHE A 150 1.11 2.41 -33.56
N LEU A 151 1.72 1.39 -32.96
CA LEU A 151 1.10 0.47 -32.03
C LEU A 151 2.08 0.06 -30.93
N VAL A 152 1.55 -0.41 -29.81
CA VAL A 152 2.30 -0.99 -28.69
C VAL A 152 1.94 -2.47 -28.56
N ARG A 153 2.96 -3.31 -28.38
CA ARG A 153 2.82 -4.77 -28.22
C ARG A 153 3.75 -5.28 -27.14
N GLN A 154 3.49 -6.47 -26.61
CA GLN A 154 4.45 -7.17 -25.75
C GLN A 154 5.76 -7.43 -26.50
N SER A 155 6.87 -7.38 -25.79
CA SER A 155 8.19 -7.62 -26.38
C SER A 155 8.41 -9.11 -26.63
N ASP A 156 8.87 -9.46 -27.83
CA ASP A 156 9.23 -10.84 -28.20
C ASP A 156 10.51 -11.31 -27.49
N THR A 157 11.32 -10.38 -27.00
CA THR A 157 12.66 -10.65 -26.43
C THR A 157 12.73 -10.47 -24.93
N PHE A 158 11.84 -9.67 -24.33
CA PHE A 158 11.87 -9.34 -22.90
C PHE A 158 10.47 -9.49 -22.32
N VAL A 159 10.21 -10.59 -21.62
CA VAL A 159 8.87 -11.03 -21.16
C VAL A 159 8.11 -9.96 -20.35
N THR A 160 8.82 -9.08 -19.66
CA THR A 160 8.22 -8.01 -18.84
C THR A 160 7.95 -6.72 -19.61
N ASP A 161 8.55 -6.55 -20.79
CA ASP A 161 8.62 -5.25 -21.47
C ASP A 161 7.69 -5.17 -22.66
N PHE A 162 7.49 -3.95 -23.14
CA PHE A 162 6.72 -3.65 -24.33
C PHE A 162 7.61 -3.13 -25.44
N THR A 163 7.06 -3.12 -26.66
CA THR A 163 7.69 -2.56 -27.85
C THR A 163 6.72 -1.60 -28.52
N LEU A 164 7.12 -0.33 -28.63
CA LEU A 164 6.49 0.65 -29.49
C LEU A 164 6.97 0.41 -30.93
N SER A 165 6.04 0.15 -31.84
CA SER A 165 6.32 0.02 -33.28
C SER A 165 5.66 1.19 -34.00
N PHE A 166 6.40 1.95 -34.82
CA PHE A 166 5.87 3.17 -35.45
C PHE A 166 6.44 3.44 -36.83
N TRP A 167 5.66 4.11 -37.67
CA TRP A 167 6.04 4.54 -39.01
C TRP A 167 6.87 5.82 -38.97
N ARG A 168 8.02 5.83 -39.65
CA ARG A 168 8.83 7.04 -39.85
C ARG A 168 9.66 6.96 -41.12
N GLY A 169 9.45 7.90 -42.03
CA GLY A 169 10.26 8.03 -43.24
C GLY A 169 10.17 6.81 -44.15
N GLY A 170 8.96 6.28 -44.35
CA GLY A 170 8.70 5.18 -45.28
C GLY A 170 9.01 3.77 -44.73
N ARG A 171 9.27 3.64 -43.43
CA ARG A 171 9.58 2.35 -42.80
C ARG A 171 9.10 2.29 -41.36
N VAL A 172 8.94 1.06 -40.86
CA VAL A 172 8.60 0.79 -39.47
C VAL A 172 9.87 0.79 -38.61
N GLN A 173 9.77 1.40 -37.43
CA GLN A 173 10.81 1.46 -36.39
C GLN A 173 10.28 0.88 -35.09
N HIS A 174 11.19 0.40 -34.24
CA HIS A 174 10.84 -0.21 -32.96
C HIS A 174 11.65 0.38 -31.80
N CYS A 175 10.96 0.73 -30.72
CA CYS A 175 11.56 1.16 -29.47
C CYS A 175 11.08 0.29 -28.31
N ARG A 176 12.01 -0.19 -27.48
CA ARG A 176 11.69 -0.95 -26.27
C ARG A 176 11.17 0.01 -25.19
N ILE A 177 10.03 -0.33 -24.59
CA ILE A 177 9.47 0.33 -23.42
C ILE A 177 9.73 -0.60 -22.23
N ARG A 178 10.55 -0.15 -21.28
CA ARG A 178 10.85 -0.93 -20.07
C ARG A 178 9.70 -0.82 -19.09
N SER A 179 9.23 -1.94 -18.55
CA SER A 179 8.39 -1.90 -17.35
C SER A 179 9.32 -1.88 -16.14
N GLY A 180 9.24 -0.81 -15.35
CA GLY A 180 10.10 -0.65 -14.17
C GLY A 180 9.54 -1.46 -13.01
N THR A 181 10.28 -2.47 -12.57
CA THR A 181 10.32 -2.87 -11.15
C THR A 181 11.76 -2.68 -10.67
N GLU A 182 12.25 -1.44 -10.69
CA GLU A 182 13.45 -1.13 -9.91
C GLU A 182 13.02 -0.93 -8.46
N GLU A 183 13.11 -2.01 -7.68
CA GLU A 183 13.24 -1.91 -6.23
C GLU A 183 14.40 -0.95 -5.94
N GLY A 184 14.05 0.27 -5.48
CA GLY A 184 15.01 1.27 -5.07
C GLY A 184 15.79 0.82 -3.85
N GLN A 185 16.90 0.12 -4.05
CA GLN A 185 18.01 0.11 -3.10
C GLN A 185 18.91 1.31 -3.39
N ASN A 186 18.80 2.33 -2.53
CA ASN A 186 19.87 3.24 -2.17
C ASN A 186 19.62 3.78 -0.76
#